data_AF-A0A7S2DI17-F1
#
_entry.id   AF-A0A7S2DI17-F1
#
_cell.length_a   1.000
_cell.length_b   1.000
_cell.length_c   1.000
_cell.angle_alpha   90.00
_cell.angle_beta   90.00
_cell.angle_gamma   90.00
#
_symmetry.space_group_name_H-M   'P 1'
#
loop_
_entity.id
_entity.type
_entity.pdbx_description
1 polymer ?
#
loop_
_entity_poly.entity_id
_entity_poly.type
_entity_poly.pdbx_seq_one_letter_code
_entity_poly.pdbx_strand_id
1 'polypeptide(L)'
;LRFGQMEIFWERGEVDLLRELGAHSLHREFSHLLVQHPGEPLSKQMVRMFHEICERQAVLVAEWIRVGYCQGNMNSDNSALGGLTLDYGPFAFMEKFIPLYNPWV
;
A
#
# COMPACT_ATOMS: atom_id res chain seq x y z
N LEU A 1 -4.05 4.41 -4.99
CA LEU A 1 -3.93 5.47 -3.96
C LEU A 1 -2.64 5.23 -3.17
N ARG A 2 -2.02 6.24 -2.54
CA ARG A 2 -0.75 6.12 -1.80
C ARG A 2 -0.96 6.32 -0.29
N PHE A 3 -0.12 5.74 0.58
CA PHE A 3 -0.19 6.01 2.03
C PHE A 3 0.01 7.49 2.35
N GLY A 4 0.96 8.15 1.67
CA GLY A 4 1.22 9.58 1.86
C GLY A 4 -0.01 10.49 1.68
N GLN A 5 -0.99 10.09 0.86
CA GLN A 5 -2.24 10.86 0.71
C GLN A 5 -3.12 10.79 1.96
N MET A 6 -3.15 9.62 2.63
CA MET A 6 -3.86 9.43 3.89
C MET A 6 -3.17 10.22 5.01
N GLU A 7 -1.84 10.15 5.05
CA GLU A 7 -1.00 10.85 6.03
C GLU A 7 -1.18 12.36 5.95
N ILE A 8 -1.23 12.97 4.75
CA ILE A 8 -1.45 14.41 4.60
C ILE A 8 -2.76 14.87 5.25
N PHE A 9 -3.86 14.14 5.07
CA PHE A 9 -5.14 14.50 5.67
C PHE A 9 -5.16 14.30 7.18
N TRP A 10 -4.46 13.26 7.67
CA TRP A 10 -4.26 13.07 9.10
C TRP A 10 -3.46 14.21 9.74
N GLU A 11 -2.30 14.54 9.17
CA GLU A 11 -1.41 15.59 9.68
C GLU A 11 -2.05 16.98 9.69
N ARG A 12 -3.01 17.23 8.80
CA ARG A 12 -3.79 18.48 8.75
C ARG A 12 -5.00 18.50 9.67
N GLY A 13 -5.32 17.40 10.35
CA GLY A 13 -6.54 17.27 11.14
C GLY A 13 -7.83 17.23 10.29
N GLU A 14 -7.72 16.97 8.99
CA GLU A 14 -8.83 16.92 8.02
C GLU A 14 -9.51 15.53 8.06
N VAL A 15 -10.02 15.14 9.24
CA VAL A 15 -10.51 13.77 9.52
C VAL A 15 -11.69 13.37 8.64
N ASP A 16 -12.57 14.31 8.28
CA ASP A 16 -13.71 14.02 7.41
C ASP A 16 -13.25 13.71 5.97
N LEU A 17 -12.28 14.46 5.44
CA LEU A 17 -11.66 14.17 4.13
C LEU A 17 -10.89 12.85 4.16
N LEU A 18 -10.21 12.53 5.26
CA LEU A 18 -9.57 11.23 5.44
C LEU A 18 -10.59 10.09 5.39
N ARG A 19 -11.75 10.26 6.05
CA ARG A 19 -12.84 9.27 6.01
C ARG A 19 -13.40 9.10 4.61
N GLU A 20 -13.60 10.19 3.88
CA GLU A 20 -14.05 10.17 2.48
C GLU A 20 -13.03 9.48 1.56
N LEU A 21 -11.73 9.78 1.73
CA LEU A 21 -10.66 9.12 0.97
C LEU A 21 -10.60 7.62 1.27
N GLY A 22 -10.77 7.22 2.54
CA GLY A 22 -10.87 5.82 2.94
C GLY A 22 -12.07 5.12 2.28
N ALA A 23 -13.24 5.76 2.29
CA ALA A 23 -14.44 5.22 1.65
C ALA A 23 -14.27 5.11 0.13
N HIS A 24 -13.66 6.12 -0.50
CA HIS A 24 -13.31 6.08 -1.91
C HIS A 24 -12.34 4.93 -2.24
N SER A 25 -11.32 4.73 -1.42
CA SER A 25 -10.35 3.63 -1.55
C SER A 25 -11.05 2.27 -1.50
N LEU A 26 -11.94 2.08 -0.53
CA LEU A 26 -12.74 0.87 -0.36
C LEU A 26 -13.57 0.55 -1.61
N HIS A 27 -14.29 1.53 -2.15
CA HIS A 27 -15.11 1.32 -3.35
C HIS A 27 -14.27 1.09 -4.62
N ARG A 28 -13.09 1.71 -4.71
CA ARG A 28 -12.26 1.66 -5.92
C ARG A 28 -11.37 0.44 -6.00
N GLU A 29 -10.68 0.10 -4.91
CA GLU A 29 -9.60 -0.91 -4.90
C GLU A 29 -9.96 -2.17 -4.10
N PHE A 30 -11.04 -2.14 -3.31
CA PHE A 30 -11.46 -3.20 -2.39
C PHE A 30 -12.96 -3.49 -2.44
N SER A 31 -13.63 -3.25 -3.58
CA SER A 31 -15.09 -3.40 -3.72
C SER A 31 -15.57 -4.83 -3.48
N HIS A 32 -14.70 -5.83 -3.65
CA HIS A 32 -15.01 -7.22 -3.32
C HIS A 32 -15.32 -7.41 -1.83
N LEU A 33 -14.74 -6.61 -0.93
CA LEU A 33 -15.07 -6.64 0.51
C LEU A 33 -16.52 -6.21 0.77
N LEU A 34 -17.04 -5.26 -0.03
CA LEU A 34 -18.44 -4.82 0.07
C LEU A 34 -19.41 -5.91 -0.39
N VAL A 35 -19.01 -6.69 -1.40
CA VAL A 35 -19.79 -7.82 -1.91
C VAL A 35 -19.76 -9.01 -0.94
N GLN A 36 -18.59 -9.29 -0.34
CA GLN A 36 -18.40 -10.40 0.61
C GLN A 36 -19.07 -10.14 1.97
N HIS A 37 -19.16 -8.87 2.38
CA HIS A 37 -19.70 -8.47 3.68
C HIS A 37 -20.79 -7.38 3.54
N PRO A 38 -21.94 -7.71 2.94
CA PRO A 38 -22.99 -6.74 2.69
C PRO A 38 -23.58 -6.21 4.00
N GLY A 39 -23.84 -4.91 4.06
CA GLY A 39 -24.49 -4.25 5.20
C GLY A 39 -23.62 -4.08 6.45
N GLU A 40 -22.33 -4.46 6.42
CA GLU A 40 -21.43 -4.15 7.53
C GLU A 40 -21.25 -2.63 7.71
N PRO A 41 -21.13 -2.12 8.95
CA PRO A 41 -20.86 -0.72 9.18
C PRO A 41 -19.48 -0.33 8.62
N LEU A 42 -19.36 0.91 8.15
CA LEU A 42 -18.13 1.44 7.54
C LEU A 42 -16.89 1.21 8.42
N SER A 43 -17.00 1.33 9.74
CA SER A 43 -15.89 1.08 10.67
C SER A 43 -15.32 -0.34 10.56
N LYS A 44 -16.16 -1.38 10.42
CA LYS A 44 -15.69 -2.76 10.21
C LYS A 44 -15.10 -2.96 8.82
N GLN A 45 -15.72 -2.36 7.80
CA GLN A 45 -15.21 -2.42 6.43
C GLN A 45 -13.82 -1.79 6.31
N MET A 46 -13.58 -0.66 7.00
CA MET A 46 -12.27 -0.01 7.06
C MET A 46 -11.21 -0.90 7.72
N VAL A 47 -11.56 -1.60 8.80
CA VAL A 47 -10.65 -2.55 9.46
C VAL A 47 -10.30 -3.72 8.52
N ARG A 48 -11.28 -4.27 7.80
CA ARG A 48 -11.04 -5.32 6.80
C ARG A 48 -10.15 -4.84 5.65
N MET A 49 -10.44 -3.65 5.13
CA MET A 49 -9.63 -3.02 4.09
C MET A 49 -8.19 -2.87 4.58
N PHE A 50 -7.98 -2.39 5.81
CA PHE A 50 -6.63 -2.25 6.37
C PHE A 50 -5.91 -3.60 6.51
N HIS A 51 -6.62 -4.64 6.95
CA HIS A 51 -6.05 -5.99 7.02
C HIS A 51 -5.58 -6.48 5.64
N GLU A 52 -6.41 -6.33 4.61
CA GLU A 52 -6.06 -6.73 3.25
C GLU A 52 -4.93 -5.86 2.67
N ILE A 53 -4.89 -4.56 2.99
CA ILE A 53 -3.75 -3.69 2.65
C ILE A 53 -2.46 -4.30 3.22
N CYS A 54 -2.43 -4.67 4.51
CA CYS A 54 -1.26 -5.29 5.12
C CYS A 54 -0.85 -6.59 4.42
N GLU A 55 -1.80 -7.47 4.10
CA GLU A 55 -1.53 -8.72 3.38
C GLU A 55 -0.94 -8.46 2.00
N ARG A 56 -1.53 -7.53 1.23
CA ARG A 56 -1.04 -7.18 -0.10
C ARG A 56 0.36 -6.56 -0.07
N GLN A 57 0.68 -5.72 0.94
CA GLN A 57 2.04 -5.22 1.13
C GLN A 57 3.04 -6.34 1.43
N ALA A 58 2.67 -7.27 2.31
CA ALA A 58 3.54 -8.39 2.67
C ALA A 58 3.84 -9.27 1.45
N VAL A 59 2.81 -9.58 0.64
CA VAL A 59 2.98 -10.33 -0.62
C VAL A 59 3.85 -9.56 -1.60
N LEU A 60 3.63 -8.25 -1.78
CA LEU A 60 4.44 -7.42 -2.67
C LEU A 60 5.93 -7.49 -2.33
N VAL A 61 6.27 -7.29 -1.05
CA VAL A 61 7.66 -7.33 -0.58
C VAL A 61 8.24 -8.74 -0.69
N ALA A 62 7.46 -9.78 -0.39
CA ALA A 62 7.90 -11.16 -0.56
C ALA A 62 8.22 -11.48 -2.04
N GLU A 63 7.39 -11.01 -2.97
CA GLU A 63 7.61 -11.16 -4.41
C GLU A 63 8.84 -10.38 -4.88
N TRP A 64 9.08 -9.18 -4.35
CA TRP A 64 10.32 -8.44 -4.62
C TRP A 64 11.56 -9.23 -4.21
N ILE A 65 11.56 -9.76 -2.98
CA ILE A 65 12.66 -10.59 -2.46
C ILE A 65 12.85 -11.82 -3.36
N ARG A 66 11.76 -12.49 -3.75
CA ARG A 66 11.79 -13.72 -4.57
C ARG A 66 12.49 -13.53 -5.91
N VAL A 67 12.35 -12.36 -6.54
CA VAL A 67 12.95 -12.07 -7.85
C VAL A 67 14.22 -11.23 -7.75
N GLY A 68 14.70 -10.95 -6.54
CA GLY A 68 15.87 -10.10 -6.32
C GLY A 68 15.64 -8.64 -6.71
N TYR A 69 14.40 -8.15 -6.69
CA TYR A 69 14.08 -6.75 -6.95
C TYR A 69 14.30 -5.90 -5.70
N CYS A 70 15.08 -4.83 -5.84
CA CYS A 70 15.28 -3.82 -4.81
C CYS A 70 14.70 -2.50 -5.27
N GLN A 71 13.65 -2.02 -4.59
CA GLN A 71 12.96 -0.79 -4.98
C GLN A 71 13.76 0.48 -4.68
N GLY A 72 14.62 0.46 -3.66
CA GLY A 72 15.48 1.58 -3.29
C GLY A 72 14.77 2.76 -2.60
N ASN A 73 13.49 3.05 -2.87
CA ASN A 73 12.82 4.23 -2.31
C ASN A 73 11.38 3.96 -1.84
N MET A 74 11.23 3.08 -0.85
CA MET A 74 9.92 2.70 -0.28
C MET A 74 9.45 3.68 0.80
N ASN A 75 9.26 4.94 0.42
CA ASN A 75 8.61 5.95 1.27
C ASN A 75 7.09 5.76 1.24
N SER A 76 6.36 6.37 2.19
CA SER A 76 4.90 6.25 2.29
C SER A 76 4.17 6.84 1.08
N ASP A 77 4.72 7.90 0.47
CA ASP A 77 4.21 8.47 -0.76
C ASP A 77 4.45 7.53 -1.96
N ASN A 78 5.47 6.67 -1.94
CA ASN A 78 5.72 5.68 -3.01
C ASN A 78 5.08 4.31 -2.75
N SER A 79 4.33 4.18 -1.67
CA SER A 79 3.69 2.92 -1.28
C SER A 79 2.21 2.96 -1.65
N ALA A 80 1.80 2.12 -2.62
CA ALA A 80 0.42 2.03 -3.07
C ALA A 80 -0.44 1.29 -2.03
N LEU A 81 -1.59 1.82 -1.63
CA LEU A 81 -2.51 1.14 -0.70
C LEU A 81 -2.88 -0.27 -1.20
N GLY A 82 -3.20 -0.40 -2.49
CA GLY A 82 -3.56 -1.67 -3.12
C GLY A 82 -2.43 -2.70 -3.25
N GLY A 83 -1.21 -2.44 -2.76
CA GLY A 83 -0.09 -3.39 -2.81
C GLY A 83 0.51 -3.58 -4.21
N LEU A 84 0.80 -2.47 -4.88
CA LEU A 84 1.40 -2.45 -6.22
C LEU A 84 2.77 -1.79 -6.16
N THR A 85 3.73 -2.30 -6.94
CA THR A 85 4.98 -1.59 -7.20
C THR A 85 4.69 -0.26 -7.91
N LEU A 86 5.17 0.85 -7.37
CA LEU A 86 5.03 2.19 -7.94
C LEU A 86 6.35 2.95 -7.84
N ASP A 87 6.51 3.93 -8.72
CA ASP A 87 7.63 4.89 -8.73
C ASP A 87 8.99 4.22 -8.96
N TYR A 88 9.22 3.83 -10.21
CA TYR A 88 10.45 3.20 -10.67
C TYR A 88 11.52 4.28 -10.91
N GLY A 89 12.28 4.60 -9.86
CA GLY A 89 13.46 5.45 -9.97
C GLY A 89 14.75 4.65 -9.83
N PRO A 90 15.37 4.64 -8.64
CA PRO A 90 16.64 3.96 -8.33
C PRO A 90 16.46 2.44 -8.10
N PHE A 91 15.56 1.78 -8.83
CA PHE A 91 15.36 0.35 -8.61
C PHE A 91 16.46 -0.45 -9.30
N ALA A 92 16.74 -1.65 -8.80
CA ALA A 92 17.59 -2.60 -9.51
C ALA A 92 17.24 -4.04 -9.19
N PHE A 93 17.62 -4.94 -10.08
CA PHE A 93 17.62 -6.36 -9.85
C PHE A 93 19.01 -6.81 -9.39
N MET A 94 19.03 -7.68 -8.39
CA MET A 94 20.23 -8.24 -7.82
C MET A 94 20.83 -9.30 -8.76
N GLU A 95 21.98 -8.99 -9.36
CA GLU A 95 22.69 -9.92 -10.27
C GLU A 95 23.37 -11.08 -9.52
N LYS A 96 24.09 -10.75 -8.44
CA LYS A 96 24.70 -11.72 -7.51
C LYS A 96 24.01 -11.63 -6.17
N PHE A 97 23.72 -12.77 -5.55
CA PHE A 97 23.06 -12.79 -4.24
C PHE A 97 23.88 -12.05 -3.17
N ILE A 98 23.41 -10.86 -2.80
CA ILE A 98 23.95 -9.99 -1.75
C ILE A 98 22.75 -9.56 -0.88
N PRO A 99 22.55 -10.13 0.32
CA PRO A 99 21.36 -9.87 1.14
C PRO A 99 21.12 -8.40 1.49
N LEU A 100 22.20 -7.61 1.56
CA LEU A 100 22.17 -6.18 1.89
C LEU A 100 22.38 -5.29 0.66
N TYR A 101 22.09 -5.80 -0.54
CA TYR A 101 22.19 -5.03 -1.77
C TYR A 101 21.29 -3.79 -1.70
N ASN A 102 21.87 -2.64 -2.04
CA ASN A 102 21.16 -1.37 -2.12
C ASN A 102 21.58 -0.67 -3.42
N PRO A 103 20.65 -0.36 -4.33
CA PRO A 103 20.98 0.31 -5.59
C PRO A 103 21.48 1.75 -5.43
N TRP A 104 21.32 2.37 -4.25
CA TRP A 104 21.79 3.73 -3.98
C TRP A 104 23.26 3.83 -3.53
N VAL A 105 23.92 2.71 -3.25
CA VAL A 105 25.27 2.66 -2.63
C VAL A 105 26.29 2.10 -3.60
#